data_AF-A0A918UZ88-F1
#
_entry.id   AF-A0A918UZ88-F1
#
_cell.length_a   1.000
_cell.length_b   1.000
_cell.length_c   1.000
_cell.angle_alpha   90.00
_cell.angle_beta   90.00
_cell.angle_gamma   90.00
#
_symmetry.space_group_name_H-M   'P 1'
#
loop_
_entity.id
_entity.type
_entity.pdbx_description
1 polymer ?
#
loop_
_entity_poly.entity_id
_entity_poly.type
_entity_poly.pdbx_seq_one_letter_code
_entity_poly.pdbx_strand_id
1 'polypeptide(L)'
;MLKLVCASCGSDLTTPVKVAPFTQYGPYCQDTESPVPEGFIVQWETEDSVPVYYPDGNTIRRHISPAGAISAHPKDVIRDQIHSFGNDYGCCGSDGNDGNNRACSCGTIVGTEWSDCWTQAEVRFLPESASIIQISD
;
A
#
# COMPACT_ATOMS: atom_id res chain seq x y z
N MET A 1 -16.61 -6.39 -11.68
CA MET A 1 -15.21 -6.18 -11.20
C MET A 1 -15.21 -5.52 -9.81
N LEU A 2 -14.04 -5.20 -9.23
CA LEU A 2 -13.93 -4.46 -7.96
C LEU A 2 -13.19 -3.14 -8.15
N LYS A 3 -13.31 -2.22 -7.19
CA LYS A 3 -12.36 -1.11 -7.02
C LYS A 3 -12.18 -0.78 -5.53
N LEU A 4 -11.06 -0.15 -5.19
CA LEU A 4 -10.90 0.48 -3.89
C LEU A 4 -11.42 1.91 -3.93
N VAL A 5 -12.15 2.30 -2.89
CA VAL A 5 -12.61 3.68 -2.67
C VAL A 5 -12.17 4.18 -1.31
N CYS A 6 -11.99 5.49 -1.18
CA CYS A 6 -11.76 6.11 0.12
C CYS A 6 -13.01 5.93 0.98
N ALA A 7 -12.85 5.34 2.16
CA ALA A 7 -13.95 5.10 3.09
C ALA A 7 -14.59 6.40 3.60
N SER A 8 -13.86 7.52 3.59
CA SER A 8 -14.38 8.81 4.06
C SER A 8 -15.18 9.58 3.02
N CYS A 9 -14.76 9.61 1.75
CA CYS A 9 -15.38 10.46 0.72
C CYS A 9 -15.92 9.70 -0.50
N GLY A 10 -15.64 8.41 -0.61
CA GLY A 10 -16.07 7.57 -1.74
C GLY A 10 -15.28 7.75 -3.04
N SER A 11 -14.23 8.57 -3.06
CA SER A 11 -13.37 8.73 -4.24
C SER A 11 -12.71 7.42 -4.61
N ASP A 12 -12.61 7.15 -5.92
CA ASP A 12 -11.92 5.97 -6.43
C ASP A 12 -10.41 6.08 -6.16
N LEU A 13 -9.85 5.08 -5.49
CA LEU A 13 -8.41 4.99 -5.20
C LEU A 13 -7.67 4.14 -6.24
N THR A 14 -8.39 3.22 -6.88
CA THR A 14 -7.85 2.37 -7.95
C THR A 14 -8.75 2.37 -9.18
N THR A 15 -8.16 2.01 -10.32
CA THR A 15 -8.87 1.49 -11.48
C THR A 15 -9.62 0.19 -11.10
N PRO A 16 -10.48 -0.34 -12.00
CA PRO A 16 -11.07 -1.67 -11.82
C PRO A 16 -10.00 -2.76 -11.63
N VAL A 17 -10.12 -3.54 -10.56
CA VAL A 17 -9.20 -4.60 -10.15
C VAL A 17 -9.95 -5.89 -9.78
N LYS A 18 -9.19 -6.97 -9.57
CA LYS A 18 -9.66 -8.24 -9.02
C LYS A 18 -8.90 -8.57 -7.73
N VAL A 19 -9.51 -9.33 -6.83
CA VAL A 19 -8.79 -9.88 -5.67
C VAL A 19 -7.99 -11.10 -6.11
N ALA A 20 -6.70 -11.10 -5.80
CA ALA A 20 -5.81 -12.25 -5.89
C ALA A 20 -5.64 -12.91 -4.51
N PRO A 21 -5.42 -14.24 -4.45
CA PRO A 21 -5.02 -14.87 -3.20
C PRO A 21 -3.63 -14.37 -2.78
N PHE A 22 -3.34 -14.39 -1.48
CA PHE A 22 -2.04 -13.94 -0.94
C PHE A 22 -0.84 -14.68 -1.53
N THR A 23 -1.01 -15.91 -2.03
CA THR A 23 0.04 -16.67 -2.74
C THR A 23 0.53 -16.02 -4.04
N GLN A 24 -0.18 -15.01 -4.56
CA GLN A 24 0.28 -14.20 -5.69
C GLN A 24 1.04 -12.94 -5.28
N TYR A 25 1.12 -12.62 -3.98
CA TYR A 25 2.02 -11.60 -3.49
C TYR A 25 3.46 -12.14 -3.58
N GLY A 26 4.35 -11.43 -4.25
CA GLY A 26 5.75 -11.79 -4.43
C GLY A 26 6.66 -11.10 -3.40
N PRO A 27 6.89 -11.67 -2.20
CA PRO A 27 7.66 -11.00 -1.14
C PRO A 27 9.17 -10.86 -1.44
N TYR A 28 9.65 -11.43 -2.55
CA TYR A 28 11.04 -11.39 -3.00
C TYR A 28 11.13 -10.91 -4.45
N CYS A 29 10.44 -9.81 -4.77
CA CYS A 29 10.55 -9.16 -6.08
C CYS A 29 11.84 -8.33 -6.17
N GLN A 30 12.25 -8.00 -7.40
CA GLN A 30 13.40 -7.12 -7.60
C GLN A 30 13.03 -5.68 -7.23
N ASP A 31 14.04 -4.86 -6.97
CA ASP A 31 13.85 -3.42 -6.80
C ASP A 31 13.08 -2.85 -7.99
N THR A 32 12.17 -1.91 -7.73
CA THR A 32 11.22 -1.31 -8.69
C THR A 32 10.14 -2.23 -9.26
N GLU A 33 10.21 -3.54 -9.03
CA GLU A 33 9.12 -4.45 -9.40
C GLU A 33 8.01 -4.44 -8.35
N SER A 34 6.77 -4.61 -8.83
CA SER A 34 5.62 -4.73 -7.93
C SER A 34 5.47 -6.17 -7.44
N PRO A 35 5.26 -6.37 -6.12
CA PRO A 35 4.95 -7.68 -5.57
C PRO A 35 3.50 -8.10 -5.88
N VAL A 36 2.66 -7.18 -6.38
CA VAL A 36 1.27 -7.42 -6.79
C VAL A 36 1.17 -7.35 -8.31
N PRO A 37 0.55 -8.32 -9.00
CA PRO A 37 0.30 -8.22 -10.44
C PRO A 37 -0.63 -7.05 -10.83
N GLU A 38 -0.38 -6.42 -11.99
CA GLU A 38 -1.25 -5.38 -12.54
C GLU A 38 -2.69 -5.89 -12.76
N GLY A 39 -3.69 -5.09 -12.40
CA GLY A 39 -5.11 -5.44 -12.41
C GLY A 39 -5.59 -6.23 -11.19
N PHE A 40 -4.72 -6.44 -10.19
CA PHE A 40 -5.05 -7.17 -8.98
C PHE A 40 -4.75 -6.39 -7.69
N ILE A 41 -5.44 -6.77 -6.64
CA ILE A 41 -5.14 -6.39 -5.25
C ILE A 41 -4.95 -7.65 -4.41
N VAL A 42 -4.12 -7.55 -3.39
CA VAL A 42 -3.93 -8.61 -2.38
C VAL A 42 -4.26 -8.05 -1.01
N GLN A 43 -5.12 -8.75 -0.27
CA GLN A 43 -5.45 -8.41 1.11
C GLN A 43 -4.59 -9.21 2.09
N TRP A 44 -4.03 -8.52 3.08
CA TRP A 44 -3.21 -9.09 4.15
C TRP A 44 -4.09 -9.66 5.25
N GLU A 45 -3.91 -10.93 5.63
CA GLU A 45 -4.67 -11.54 6.73
C GLU A 45 -4.08 -11.21 8.11
N THR A 46 -2.79 -10.95 8.16
CA THR A 46 -2.03 -10.66 9.38
C THR A 46 -1.32 -9.33 9.27
N GLU A 47 -0.93 -8.80 10.43
CA GLU A 47 -0.03 -7.65 10.51
C GLU A 47 1.33 -7.97 9.87
N ASP A 48 1.87 -7.00 9.14
CA ASP A 48 3.25 -7.02 8.65
C ASP A 48 4.14 -6.22 9.60
N SER A 49 5.23 -6.84 10.05
CA SER A 49 6.20 -6.22 10.97
C SER A 49 7.59 -6.78 10.77
N VAL A 50 8.59 -5.92 10.96
CA VAL A 50 10.01 -6.28 10.90
C VAL A 50 10.68 -6.10 12.26
N PRO A 51 11.58 -7.01 12.68
CA PRO A 51 12.38 -6.80 13.88
C PRO A 51 13.44 -5.71 13.64
N VAL A 52 13.61 -4.81 14.60
CA VAL A 52 14.66 -3.80 14.63
C VAL A 52 15.58 -4.13 15.79
N TYR A 53 16.86 -4.35 15.47
CA TYR A 53 17.89 -4.74 16.43
C TYR A 53 18.72 -3.52 16.84
N TYR A 54 18.89 -3.32 18.14
CA TYR A 54 19.68 -2.24 18.71
C TYR A 54 21.05 -2.73 19.21
N PRO A 55 22.07 -1.85 19.26
CA PRO A 55 23.42 -2.21 19.72
C PRO A 55 23.50 -2.69 21.17
N ASP A 56 22.54 -2.33 22.01
CA ASP A 56 22.43 -2.77 23.41
C ASP A 56 21.84 -4.18 23.55
N GLY A 57 21.52 -4.84 22.43
CA GLY A 57 20.91 -6.16 22.37
C GLY A 57 19.38 -6.15 22.40
N ASN A 58 18.74 -4.98 22.54
CA ASN A 58 17.29 -4.89 22.49
C ASN A 58 16.76 -5.13 21.07
N THR A 59 15.57 -5.73 20.99
CA THR A 59 14.84 -5.90 19.73
C THR A 59 13.42 -5.38 19.90
N ILE A 60 12.98 -4.51 18.99
CA ILE A 60 11.59 -4.08 18.90
C ILE A 60 10.96 -4.58 17.60
N ARG A 61 9.63 -4.66 17.54
CA ARG A 61 8.91 -4.89 16.28
C ARG A 61 8.47 -3.56 15.71
N ARG A 62 8.91 -3.26 14.48
CA ARG A 62 8.42 -2.14 13.71
C ARG A 62 7.23 -2.60 12.87
N HIS A 63 6.07 -2.04 13.14
CA HIS A 63 4.85 -2.29 12.38
C HIS A 63 4.96 -1.62 11.00
N ILE A 64 4.77 -2.39 9.94
CA ILE A 64 4.77 -1.91 8.55
C ILE A 64 3.33 -1.63 8.11
N SER A 65 2.43 -2.58 8.35
CA SER A 65 1.00 -2.41 8.05
C SER A 65 0.12 -3.31 8.93
N PRO A 66 -1.11 -2.86 9.28
CA PRO A 66 -2.05 -3.67 10.06
C PRO A 66 -2.60 -4.86 9.27
N ALA A 67 -3.17 -5.83 9.98
CA ALA A 67 -3.98 -6.88 9.37
C ALA A 67 -5.17 -6.27 8.62
N GLY A 68 -5.52 -6.84 7.47
CA GLY A 68 -6.59 -6.36 6.59
C GLY A 68 -6.14 -5.32 5.56
N ALA A 69 -4.89 -4.82 5.65
CA ALA A 69 -4.33 -3.91 4.66
C ALA A 69 -4.37 -4.50 3.24
N ILE A 70 -4.38 -3.63 2.23
CA ILE A 70 -4.59 -4.03 0.84
C ILE A 70 -3.45 -3.51 -0.03
N SER A 71 -2.60 -4.40 -0.55
CA SER A 71 -1.55 -4.05 -1.51
C SER A 71 -2.13 -3.97 -2.93
N ALA A 72 -1.74 -2.95 -3.67
CA ALA A 72 -2.10 -2.73 -5.06
C ALA A 72 -0.86 -2.44 -5.92
N HIS A 73 -0.91 -2.85 -7.18
CA HIS A 73 0.12 -2.48 -8.15
C HIS A 73 0.08 -0.94 -8.38
N PRO A 74 1.22 -0.23 -8.41
CA PRO A 74 1.28 1.23 -8.53
C PRO A 74 0.56 1.83 -9.75
N LYS A 75 0.45 1.07 -10.85
CA LYS A 75 -0.27 1.48 -12.07
C LYS A 75 -1.80 1.40 -11.95
N ASP A 76 -2.31 0.60 -11.01
CA ASP A 76 -3.76 0.51 -10.78
C ASP A 76 -4.24 1.66 -9.88
N VAL A 77 -3.34 2.44 -9.30
CA VAL A 77 -3.66 3.55 -8.40
C VAL A 77 -4.01 4.80 -9.19
N ILE A 78 -5.14 5.43 -8.87
CA ILE A 78 -5.57 6.70 -9.50
C ILE A 78 -4.79 7.85 -8.85
N ARG A 79 -3.71 8.27 -9.51
CA ARG A 79 -2.75 9.25 -8.97
C ARG A 79 -3.35 10.63 -8.70
N ASP A 80 -4.39 11.03 -9.43
CA ASP A 80 -5.07 12.30 -9.17
C ASP A 80 -5.90 12.30 -7.88
N GLN A 81 -6.18 11.12 -7.31
CA GLN A 81 -6.98 10.98 -6.09
C GLN A 81 -6.13 10.76 -4.84
N ILE A 82 -4.82 10.60 -4.98
CA ILE A 82 -3.91 10.28 -3.88
C ILE A 82 -2.67 11.16 -3.98
N HIS A 83 -2.30 11.80 -2.87
CA HIS A 83 -1.17 12.71 -2.78
C HIS A 83 -0.23 12.31 -1.65
N SER A 84 1.03 12.74 -1.76
CA SER A 84 2.01 12.67 -0.68
C SER A 84 1.49 13.35 0.58
N PHE A 85 1.74 12.73 1.73
CA PHE A 85 1.34 13.21 3.04
C PHE A 85 2.45 12.96 4.06
N GLY A 86 2.64 13.89 4.99
CA GLY A 86 3.58 13.70 6.10
C GLY A 86 5.03 13.53 5.65
N ASN A 87 5.73 12.58 6.26
CA ASN A 87 7.10 12.24 5.92
C ASN A 87 7.10 11.31 4.70
N ASP A 88 7.51 11.85 3.57
CA ASP A 88 7.57 11.15 2.28
C ASP A 88 8.95 11.40 1.67
N TYR A 89 9.88 10.48 1.95
CA TYR A 89 11.29 10.59 1.56
C TYR A 89 11.66 9.55 0.53
N GLY A 90 12.77 9.79 -0.18
CA GLY A 90 13.40 8.84 -1.08
C GLY A 90 14.17 9.54 -2.20
N CYS A 91 14.85 8.76 -3.03
CA CYS A 91 15.70 9.26 -4.12
C CYS A 91 14.92 9.43 -5.43
N CYS A 92 14.25 8.36 -5.87
CA CYS A 92 13.50 8.31 -7.13
C CYS A 92 11.98 8.32 -6.94
N GLY A 93 11.54 8.08 -5.71
CA GLY A 93 10.14 7.99 -5.31
C GLY A 93 10.07 7.90 -3.79
N SER A 94 8.97 7.36 -3.27
CA SER A 94 8.80 7.17 -1.83
C SER A 94 9.48 5.89 -1.36
N ASP A 95 10.30 5.96 -0.32
CA ASP A 95 10.88 4.78 0.31
C ASP A 95 9.91 4.06 1.28
N GLY A 96 8.76 4.67 1.60
CA GLY A 96 7.71 4.11 2.47
C GLY A 96 8.17 3.79 3.90
N ASN A 97 9.35 4.24 4.31
CA ASN A 97 10.02 3.80 5.53
C ASN A 97 9.75 4.67 6.74
N ASP A 98 8.84 5.63 6.68
CA ASP A 98 8.48 6.49 7.82
C ASP A 98 7.00 6.43 8.18
N GLY A 99 6.33 5.36 7.73
CA GLY A 99 4.92 5.11 7.99
C GLY A 99 4.03 5.61 6.85
N ASN A 100 2.77 5.91 7.16
CA ASN A 100 1.78 6.31 6.17
C ASN A 100 2.18 7.63 5.50
N ASN A 101 2.24 7.62 4.18
CA ASN A 101 2.71 8.75 3.38
C ASN A 101 1.77 9.11 2.22
N ARG A 102 0.58 8.50 2.17
CA ARG A 102 -0.45 8.79 1.16
C ARG A 102 -1.75 9.21 1.81
N ALA A 103 -2.32 10.29 1.29
CA ALA A 103 -3.65 10.76 1.62
C ALA A 103 -4.51 10.87 0.36
N CYS A 104 -5.80 10.56 0.49
CA CYS A 104 -6.80 10.86 -0.53
C CYS A 104 -6.90 12.39 -0.73
N SER A 105 -7.40 12.82 -1.89
CA SER A 105 -7.71 14.22 -2.22
C SER A 105 -8.63 14.91 -1.19
N CYS A 106 -9.44 14.15 -0.44
CA CYS A 106 -10.23 14.66 0.68
C CYS A 106 -9.45 14.90 1.99
N GLY A 107 -8.15 14.54 2.02
CA GLY A 107 -7.27 14.67 3.18
C GLY A 107 -7.20 13.43 4.09
N THR A 108 -8.02 12.41 3.85
CA THR A 108 -7.95 11.16 4.64
C THR A 108 -6.65 10.41 4.33
N ILE A 109 -5.88 10.04 5.35
CA ILE A 109 -4.70 9.18 5.19
C ILE A 109 -5.18 7.81 4.71
N VAL A 110 -4.64 7.34 3.58
CA VAL A 110 -5.08 6.09 2.95
C VAL A 110 -4.05 4.98 2.96
N GLY A 111 -2.76 5.28 3.22
CA GLY A 111 -1.75 4.25 3.39
C GLY A 111 -0.33 4.68 3.07
N THR A 112 0.46 3.71 2.62
CA THR A 112 1.89 3.86 2.34
C THR A 112 2.19 3.46 0.90
N GLU A 113 3.00 4.26 0.21
CA GLU A 113 3.61 3.90 -1.06
C GLU A 113 5.09 3.60 -0.90
N TRP A 114 5.53 2.53 -1.55
CA TRP A 114 6.92 2.24 -1.86
C TRP A 114 7.10 2.38 -3.38
N SER A 115 7.96 3.29 -3.79
CA SER A 115 8.27 3.60 -5.19
C SER A 115 9.68 4.14 -5.39
N ASP A 116 10.55 4.07 -4.38
CA ASP A 116 11.96 4.41 -4.54
C ASP A 116 12.69 3.33 -5.36
N CYS A 117 13.82 3.69 -5.95
CA CYS A 117 14.54 2.83 -6.89
C CYS A 117 15.17 1.58 -6.28
N TRP A 118 15.16 1.47 -4.96
CA TRP A 118 15.72 0.35 -4.18
C TRP A 118 14.64 -0.35 -3.33
N THR A 119 13.37 0.03 -3.47
CA THR A 119 12.24 -0.66 -2.83
C THR A 119 11.48 -1.48 -3.85
N GLN A 120 10.67 -2.42 -3.36
CA GLN A 120 9.54 -2.93 -4.13
C GLN A 120 8.60 -1.77 -4.51
N ALA A 121 7.82 -1.93 -5.59
CA ALA A 121 6.91 -0.90 -6.06
C ALA A 121 5.45 -1.26 -5.72
N GLU A 122 4.88 -0.70 -4.66
CA GLU A 122 3.47 -0.92 -4.30
C GLU A 122 2.83 0.28 -3.59
N VAL A 123 1.50 0.32 -3.59
CA VAL A 123 0.73 1.13 -2.64
C VAL A 123 -0.07 0.20 -1.75
N ARG A 124 0.13 0.28 -0.44
CA ARG A 124 -0.58 -0.52 0.55
C ARG A 124 -1.54 0.35 1.33
N PHE A 125 -2.83 0.09 1.14
CA PHE A 125 -3.92 0.85 1.71
C PHE A 125 -4.29 0.36 3.12
N LEU A 126 -4.64 1.28 4.01
CA LEU A 126 -5.11 0.97 5.36
C LEU A 126 -6.57 0.46 5.33
N PRO A 127 -6.89 -0.63 6.04
CA PRO A 127 -8.21 -1.24 6.01
C PRO A 127 -9.34 -0.33 6.51
N GLU A 128 -9.05 0.59 7.44
CA GLU A 128 -10.02 1.55 7.98
C GLU A 128 -10.33 2.72 7.03
N SER A 129 -9.50 2.92 6.01
CA SER A 129 -9.55 4.10 5.13
C SER A 129 -9.87 3.78 3.67
N ALA A 130 -9.79 2.50 3.29
CA ALA A 130 -10.04 2.02 1.94
C ALA A 130 -11.05 0.86 1.98
N SER A 131 -12.11 0.97 1.19
CA SER A 131 -13.17 -0.03 1.08
C SER A 131 -13.16 -0.68 -0.30
N ILE A 132 -13.31 -2.00 -0.33
CA ILE A 132 -13.53 -2.75 -1.57
C ILE A 132 -15.02 -2.64 -1.92
N ILE A 133 -15.33 -2.17 -3.13
CA ILE A 133 -16.71 -2.15 -3.65
C ILE A 133 -16.83 -2.93 -4.95
N GLN A 134 -17.96 -3.62 -5.10
CA GLN A 134 -18.36 -4.28 -6.35
C GLN A 134 -18.81 -3.23 -7.35
N ILE A 135 -18.34 -3.38 -8.59
CA ILE A 135 -18.82 -2.61 -9.73
C ILE A 135 -19.46 -3.54 -10.73
N SER A 136 -20.66 -3.16 -11.17
CA SER A 136 -21.36 -3.77 -12.29
C SER A 136 -20.58 -3.48 -13.58
N ASP A 137 -20.56 -4.47 -14.48
CA ASP A 137 -19.97 -4.32 -15.80
C ASP A 137 -20.77 -3.32 -16.67
#